data_AF-A0A2T6GM71-F1
#
_entry.id   AF-A0A2T6GM71-F1
#
_cell.length_a   1.000
_cell.length_b   1.000
_cell.length_c   1.000
_cell.angle_alpha   90.00
_cell.angle_beta   90.00
_cell.angle_gamma   90.00
#
_symmetry.space_group_name_H-M   'P 1'
#
loop_
_entity.id
_entity.type
_entity.pdbx_description
1 polymer ?
#
loop_
_entity_poly.entity_id
_entity_poly.type
_entity_poly.pdbx_seq_one_letter_code
_entity_poly.pdbx_strand_id
1 'polypeptide(L)' 'MTINLNLQLASGQSLKDAPLELLLNGAPIARARVDEHGKVVFNAKPGSGQLAVRVDRSILHQP' A
#
# COMPACT_ATOMS: atom_id res chain seq x y z
N MET A 1 15.25 3.94 -1.96
CA MET A 1 14.70 2.83 -2.76
C MET A 1 13.28 3.20 -3.13
N THR A 2 12.86 2.95 -4.36
CA THR A 2 11.50 3.28 -4.82
C THR A 2 10.82 2.01 -5.28
N ILE A 3 9.62 1.74 -4.76
CA ILE A 3 8.77 0.63 -5.18
C ILE A 3 7.50 1.25 -5.74
N ASN A 4 7.22 0.95 -7.01
CA ASN A 4 6.02 1.39 -7.71
C ASN A 4 5.10 0.18 -7.93
N LEU A 5 3.84 0.32 -7.53
CA LEU A 5 2.83 -0.71 -7.74
C LEU A 5 1.69 -0.11 -8.55
N ASN A 6 1.14 -0.92 -9.46
CA ASN A 6 -0.15 -0.67 -10.11
C ASN A 6 -1.15 -1.65 -9.53
N LEU A 7 -2.26 -1.13 -9.00
CA LEU A 7 -3.26 -1.90 -8.28
C LEU A 7 -4.62 -1.73 -8.95
N GLN A 8 -5.30 -2.85 -9.17
CA GLN A 8 -6.64 -2.88 -9.72
C GLN A 8 -7.49 -3.91 -8.95
N LEU A 9 -8.74 -3.55 -8.63
CA LEU A 9 -9.68 -4.54 -8.13
C LEU A 9 -10.10 -5.49 -9.26
N ALA A 10 -10.33 -6.75 -8.94
CA ALA A 10 -10.88 -7.72 -9.89
C ALA A 10 -12.24 -7.28 -10.46
N SER A 11 -13.00 -6.45 -9.73
CA SER A 11 -14.25 -5.84 -10.21
C SER A 11 -14.06 -4.72 -11.22
N GLY A 12 -12.82 -4.28 -11.48
CA GLY A 12 -12.51 -3.09 -12.25
C GLY A 12 -12.77 -1.77 -11.51
N GLN A 13 -13.28 -1.82 -10.28
CA GLN A 13 -13.47 -0.61 -9.47
C GLN A 13 -12.13 0.00 -9.04
N SER A 14 -12.12 1.32 -8.88
CA SER A 14 -10.94 2.05 -8.44
C SER A 14 -10.61 1.77 -6.98
N LEU A 15 -9.32 1.68 -6.68
CA LEU A 15 -8.76 1.68 -5.32
C LEU A 15 -8.35 3.07 -4.85
N LYS A 16 -8.73 4.14 -5.56
CA LYS A 16 -8.39 5.52 -5.19
C LYS A 16 -8.61 5.75 -3.70
N ASP A 17 -7.64 6.41 -3.07
CA ASP A 17 -7.59 6.74 -1.64
C ASP A 17 -7.50 5.53 -0.69
N ALA A 18 -7.46 4.30 -1.20
CA ALA A 18 -7.25 3.12 -0.37
C ALA A 18 -5.91 3.23 0.38
N PRO A 19 -5.91 3.09 1.71
CA PRO A 19 -4.70 3.14 2.51
C PRO A 19 -3.97 1.80 2.42
N LEU A 20 -2.66 1.89 2.15
CA LEU A 20 -1.78 0.74 2.05
C LEU A 20 -0.59 0.87 2.98
N GLU A 21 -0.11 -0.27 3.44
CA GLU A 21 1.12 -0.42 4.22
C GLU A 21 2.13 -1.24 3.43
N LEU A 22 3.37 -0.76 3.41
CA LEU A 22 4.54 -1.57 3.04
C LEU A 22 5.06 -2.24 4.31
N LEU A 23 5.20 -3.55 4.26
CA LEU A 23 5.72 -4.37 5.34
C LEU A 23 7.12 -4.89 4.99
N LEU A 24 8.00 -4.95 5.99
CA LEU A 24 9.27 -5.67 5.95
C LEU A 24 9.24 -6.76 7.02
N ASN A 25 9.34 -8.02 6.59
CA ASN A 25 9.23 -9.19 7.47
C ASN A 25 7.98 -9.13 8.36
N GLY A 26 6.86 -8.66 7.81
CA GLY A 26 5.57 -8.53 8.50
C GLY A 26 5.36 -7.24 9.31
N ALA A 27 6.39 -6.43 9.54
CA ALA A 27 6.27 -5.16 10.27
C ALA A 27 6.08 -3.96 9.32
N PRO A 28 5.14 -3.02 9.60
CA PRO A 28 4.91 -1.86 8.74
C PRO A 28 6.09 -0.88 8.80
N ILE A 29 6.59 -0.50 7.62
CA ILE A 29 7.73 0.43 7.46
C ILE A 29 7.38 1.69 6.67
N ALA A 30 6.26 1.72 5.96
CA ALA A 30 5.72 2.90 5.30
C ALA A 30 4.21 2.79 5.07
N ARG A 31 3.54 3.94 4.94
CA ARG A 31 2.12 4.07 4.60
C ARG A 31 1.96 5.00 3.41
N ALA A 32 1.01 4.70 2.54
CA ALA A 32 0.67 5.53 1.39
C ALA A 32 -0.79 5.31 0.98
N ARG A 33 -1.34 6.21 0.17
CA ARG A 33 -2.66 6.05 -0.46
C ARG A 33 -2.49 5.85 -1.95
N VAL A 34 -3.42 5.10 -2.54
CA VAL A 34 -3.50 4.90 -3.99
C VAL A 34 -4.01 6.18 -4.65
N ASP A 35 -3.35 6.61 -5.72
CA ASP A 35 -3.74 7.78 -6.48
C ASP A 35 -4.90 7.51 -7.45
N GLU A 36 -5.30 8.53 -8.20
CA GLU A 36 -6.42 8.47 -9.15
C GLU A 36 -6.18 7.49 -10.31
N HIS A 37 -4.92 7.10 -10.56
CA HIS A 37 -4.52 6.18 -11.60
C HIS A 37 -4.26 4.75 -11.09
N GLY A 38 -4.59 4.46 -9.83
CA GLY A 38 -4.33 3.13 -9.25
C GLY A 38 -2.87 2.91 -8.87
N LYS A 39 -2.04 3.96 -8.81
CA LYS A 39 -0.62 3.86 -8.43
C LYS A 39 -0.41 4.21 -6.98
N VAL A 40 0.63 3.63 -6.40
CA VAL A 40 1.11 4.00 -5.06
C VAL A 40 2.63 4.05 -5.05
N VAL A 41 3.17 5.00 -4.27
CA VAL A 41 4.61 5.16 -4.06
C VAL A 41 4.89 5.13 -2.57
N PHE A 42 5.75 4.21 -2.14
CA PHE A 42 6.24 4.16 -0.75
C PHE A 42 7.62 4.79 -0.67
N ASN A 43 7.79 5.73 0.26
CA ASN A 43 9.09 6.25 0.64
C ASN A 43 9.56 5.53 1.90
N ALA A 44 10.48 4.58 1.75
CA ALA A 44 10.98 3.76 2.84
C ALA A 44 12.53 3.72 2.85
N LYS A 45 13.08 3.57 4.06
CA LYS A 45 14.52 3.35 4.24
C LYS A 45 14.91 2.01 3.58
N PRO A 46 16.11 1.90 2.99
CA PRO A 46 16.62 0.62 2.51
C PRO A 46 16.70 -0.42 3.63
N GLY A 47 16.47 -1.68 3.29
CA GLY A 47 16.56 -2.81 4.21
C GLY A 47 16.54 -4.14 3.46
N SER A 48 16.90 -5.22 4.15
CA SER A 48 16.88 -6.59 3.62
C SER A 48 15.78 -7.41 4.29
N GLY A 49 15.13 -8.27 3.51
CA GLY A 49 14.06 -9.13 3.99
C GLY A 49 12.92 -9.27 2.99
N GLN A 50 11.87 -9.96 3.40
CA GLN A 50 10.68 -10.13 2.59
C GLN A 50 9.83 -8.86 2.66
N LEU A 51 9.48 -8.33 1.50
CA LEU A 51 8.56 -7.23 1.36
C LEU A 51 7.15 -7.74 1.08
N ALA A 52 6.16 -7.11 1.69
CA ALA A 52 4.74 -7.35 1.41
C ALA A 52 3.97 -6.03 1.43
N VAL A 53 2.85 -5.98 0.71
CA VAL A 53 1.96 -4.83 0.67
C VAL A 53 0.59 -5.26 1.18
N ARG A 54 0.04 -4.52 2.13
CA ARG A 54 -1.24 -4.81 2.77
C ARG A 54 -2.19 -3.63 2.60
N VAL A 55 -3.47 -3.92 2.37
CA VAL A 55 -4.54 -2.93 2.53
C VAL A 55 -4.78 -2.73 4.02
N ASP A 56 -4.64 -1.49 4.50
CA ASP A 56 -4.95 -1.14 5.88
C ASP A 56 -6.47 -1.02 6.04
N ARG A 57 -7.11 -2.11 6.48
CA ARG A 57 -8.56 -2.14 6.72
C ARG A 57 -8.96 -1.56 8.08
N SER A 58 -8.03 -1.03 8.87
CA SER A 58 -8.38 -0.37 10.13
C SER A 58 -9.26 0.87 9.90
N ILE A 59 -9.17 1.52 8.72
CA ILE A 59 -10.05 2.64 8.33
C ILE A 59 -11.52 2.25 8.17
N LEU A 60 -11.83 0.96 7.98
CA LEU A 60 -13.21 0.49 7.79
C LEU A 60 -13.97 0.37 9.12
N HIS A 61 -13.31 0.63 10.26
CA HIS A 61 -13.88 0.55 11.60
C HIS A 61 -14.05 1.93 12.27
N GLN A 62 -14.05 3.04 11.51
CA GLN A 62 -14.47 4.31 12.09
C GLN A 62 -16.01 4.31 12.24
N PRO A 63 -16.54 4.44 13.47
CA PRO A 63 -17.98 4.49 13.73
C PRO A 63 -18.65 5.73 13.13
#